data_AF-A0A836XHB2-F1
#
_entry.id   AF-A0A836XHB2-F1
#
_cell.length_a   1.000
_cell.length_b   1.000
_cell.length_c   1.000
_cell.angle_alpha   90.00
_cell.angle_beta   90.00
_cell.angle_gamma   90.00
#
_symmetry.space_group_name_H-M   'P 1'
#
loop_
_entity.id
_entity.type
_entity.pdbx_description
1 polymer ?
#
loop_
_entity_poly.entity_id
_entity_poly.type
_entity_poly.pdbx_seq_one_letter_code
_entity_poly.pdbx_strand_id
1 'polypeptide(L)' 'MKGEEIKALRLRLGLTQTELAAEIGVHQVSVARWETGGITPMPIVQRALADLDARRSRVQAKASQGD' A
#
# COMPACT_ATOMS: atom_id res chain seq x y z
N MET A 1 3.87 -7.48 7.23
CA MET A 1 4.22 -7.16 5.83
C MET A 1 5.69 -6.76 5.74
N LYS A 2 6.45 -7.46 4.90
CA LYS A 2 7.85 -7.19 4.54
C LYS A 2 7.93 -6.13 3.42
N GLY A 3 9.11 -5.56 3.21
CA GLY A 3 9.37 -4.54 2.19
C GLY A 3 8.93 -4.90 0.78
N GLU A 4 9.23 -6.12 0.34
CA GLU A 4 8.89 -6.63 -0.99
C GLU A 4 7.37 -6.71 -1.20
N GLU A 5 6.62 -7.11 -0.16
CA GLU A 5 5.17 -7.19 -0.19
C GLU A 5 4.55 -5.79 -0.31
N ILE A 6 5.14 -4.78 0.34
CA ILE A 6 4.70 -3.38 0.25
C ILE A 6 4.93 -2.86 -1.18
N LYS A 7 6.10 -3.13 -1.75
CA LYS A 7 6.41 -2.77 -3.14
C LYS A 7 5.45 -3.44 -4.12
N ALA A 8 5.17 -4.73 -3.94
CA ALA A 8 4.25 -5.49 -4.77
C ALA A 8 2.82 -4.94 -4.68
N LEU A 9 2.32 -4.67 -3.47
CA LEU A 9 1.02 -4.03 -3.25
C LEU A 9 0.95 -2.69 -3.98
N ARG A 10 1.96 -1.83 -3.80
CA ARG A 10 2.02 -0.51 -4.42
C ARG A 10 1.94 -0.58 -5.93
N LEU A 11 2.75 -1.46 -6.54
CA LEU A 11 2.77 -1.64 -7.99
C LEU A 11 1.45 -2.21 -8.52
N ARG A 12 0.85 -3.17 -7.81
CA ARG A 12 -0.48 -3.70 -8.16
C ARG A 12 -1.57 -2.64 -8.11
N LEU A 13 -1.46 -1.68 -7.18
CA LEU A 13 -2.39 -0.55 -7.08
C LEU A 13 -2.05 0.59 -8.05
N GLY A 14 -0.98 0.48 -8.86
CA GLY A 14 -0.55 1.52 -9.79
C GLY A 14 -0.01 2.79 -9.12
N LEU A 15 0.44 2.70 -7.86
CA LEU A 15 0.85 3.86 -7.07
C LEU A 15 2.37 4.08 -7.15
N THR A 16 2.78 5.33 -7.07
CA THR A 16 4.15 5.74 -6.72
C THR A 16 4.37 5.66 -5.20
N GLN A 17 5.63 5.72 -4.75
CA GLN A 17 5.93 5.70 -3.31
C GLN A 17 5.31 6.90 -2.59
N THR A 18 5.26 8.06 -3.23
CA THR A 18 4.63 9.27 -2.70
C THR A 18 3.13 9.10 -2.55
N GLU A 19 2.45 8.55 -3.54
CA GLU A 19 1.00 8.33 -3.49
C GLU A 19 0.63 7.29 -2.43
N LEU A 20 1.38 6.18 -2.35
CA LEU A 20 1.18 5.21 -1.27
C LEU A 20 1.35 5.86 0.10
N ALA A 21 2.38 6.69 0.27
CA ALA A 21 2.65 7.37 1.53
C ALA A 21 1.51 8.31 1.91
N ALA A 22 0.98 9.08 0.95
CA ALA A 22 -0.18 9.94 1.15
C ALA A 22 -1.44 9.14 1.54
N GLU A 23 -1.68 8.00 0.90
CA GLU A 23 -2.85 7.15 1.16
C GLU A 23 -2.85 6.53 2.56
N ILE A 24 -1.68 6.28 3.15
CA ILE A 24 -1.55 5.68 4.50
C ILE A 24 -1.02 6.66 5.56
N GLY A 25 -0.89 7.95 5.22
CA GLY A 25 -0.54 9.02 6.17
C GLY A 25 0.90 8.98 6.69
N VAL A 26 1.88 8.66 5.84
CA VAL A 26 3.31 8.61 6.20
C VAL A 26 4.17 9.42 5.22
N HIS A 27 5.46 9.57 5.52
CA HIS A 27 6.40 10.18 4.58
C HIS A 27 6.86 9.18 3.51
N GLN A 28 7.07 9.65 2.28
CA GLN A 28 7.60 8.83 1.18
C GLN A 28 8.93 8.14 1.52
N VAL A 29 9.80 8.81 2.30
CA VAL A 29 11.07 8.24 2.77
C VAL A 29 10.85 6.99 3.62
N SER A 30 9.77 6.93 4.39
CA SER A 30 9.41 5.73 5.17
C SER A 30 9.11 4.56 4.24
N VAL A 31 8.31 4.79 3.19
CA VAL A 31 8.01 3.78 2.16
C VAL A 31 9.28 3.28 1.49
N ALA A 32 10.16 4.20 1.06
CA ALA A 32 11.43 3.83 0.44
C ALA A 32 12.30 2.94 1.35
N ARG A 33 12.40 3.27 2.64
CA ARG A 33 13.15 2.48 3.64
C ARG A 33 12.57 1.09 3.88
N TRP A 34 11.24 0.95 3.83
CA TRP A 34 10.60 -0.35 3.95
C TRP A 34 10.88 -1.19 2.71
N GLU A 35 10.72 -0.63 1.51
CA GLU A 35 10.90 -1.35 0.23
C GLU A 35 12.34 -1.81 0.01
N THR A 36 13.34 -1.10 0.54
CA THR A 36 14.76 -1.48 0.41
C THR A 36 15.27 -2.40 1.53
N GLY A 37 14.38 -2.86 2.42
CA GLY A 37 14.68 -3.91 3.40
C GLY A 37 15.39 -3.44 4.68
N GLY A 38 15.48 -2.13 4.93
CA GLY A 38 16.19 -1.61 6.10
C GLY A 38 15.35 -1.62 7.40
N ILE A 39 14.02 -1.50 7.29
CA ILE A 39 13.13 -1.27 8.44
C ILE A 39 11.76 -1.92 8.17
N THR A 40 11.15 -2.54 9.18
CA THR A 40 9.76 -3.02 9.09
C THR A 40 8.79 -1.94 9.56
N PRO A 41 7.65 -1.69 8.87
CA PRO A 41 6.66 -0.72 9.33
C PRO A 41 6.06 -1.10 10.67
N MET A 42 5.69 -0.10 11.47
CA MET A 42 4.97 -0.32 12.72
C MET A 42 3.63 -1.05 12.48
N PRO A 43 3.10 -1.80 13.45
CA PRO A 43 1.84 -2.53 13.30
C PRO A 43 0.66 -1.68 12.83
N ILE A 44 0.59 -0.41 13.24
CA ILE A 44 -0.46 0.53 12.79
C ILE A 44 -0.39 0.80 11.29
N VAL A 45 0.81 0.95 10.73
CA VAL A 45 1.01 1.14 9.29
C VAL A 45 0.66 -0.15 8.54
N GLN A 46 0.99 -1.32 9.10
CA GLN A 46 0.64 -2.59 8.49
C GLN A 46 -0.89 -2.78 8.39
N ARG A 47 -1.65 -2.31 9.40
CA ARG A 47 -3.12 -2.27 9.32
C ARG A 47 -3.60 -1.31 8.23
N ALA A 48 -3.04 -0.10 8.15
CA ALA A 48 -3.40 0.87 7.12
C ALA A 48 -3.14 0.34 5.69
N LEU A 49 -2.04 -0.40 5.48
CA LEU A 49 -1.75 -1.07 4.20
C LEU A 49 -2.78 -2.15 3.85
N ALA A 50 -3.20 -2.96 4.84
CA ALA A 50 -4.22 -3.98 4.64
C ALA A 50 -5.61 -3.36 4.34
N ASP A 51 -5.97 -2.29 5.06
CA ASP A 51 -7.21 -1.57 4.83
C ASP A 51 -7.25 -0.92 3.45
N LEU A 52 -6.13 -0.32 3.02
CA LEU A 52 -5.93 0.23 1.67
C LEU A 52 -6.12 -0.83 0.59
N ASP A 53 -5.58 -2.03 0.79
CA ASP A 53 -5.77 -3.13 -0.15
C ASP A 53 -7.24 -3.58 -0.21
N ALA A 54 -7.84 -3.81 0.95
CA ALA A 54 -9.23 -4.26 1.04
C ALA A 54 -10.23 -3.29 0.41
N ARG A 55 -10.04 -1.96 0.62
CA ARG A 55 -10.90 -0.95 -0.01
C ARG A 55 -10.73 -0.92 -1.53
N ARG A 56 -9.50 -1.08 -2.05
CA ARG A 56 -9.24 -1.05 -3.50
C ARG A 56 -9.77 -2.30 -4.20
N SER A 57 -9.68 -3.47 -3.57
CA SER A 57 -10.27 -4.72 -4.08
C SER A 57 -11.80 -4.65 -4.17
N ARG A 58 -12.47 -4.04 -3.18
CA ARG A 58 -13.93 -3.83 -3.22
C ARG A 58 -14.37 -2.87 -4.33
N VAL A 59 -13.62 -1.79 -4.55
CA VAL A 59 -13.93 -0.82 -5.62
C VAL A 59 -13.78 -1.47 -7.01
N GLN A 60 -12.70 -2.24 -7.22
CA GLN A 60 -12.48 -2.96 -8.48
C GLN A 60 -13.56 -4.02 -8.73
N ALA A 61 -13.95 -4.80 -7.72
CA ALA A 61 -15.01 -5.80 -7.86
C ALA A 61 -16.37 -5.19 -8.22
N LYS A 62 -16.69 -4.00 -7.70
CA LYS A 62 -17.96 -3.32 -7.97
C LYS A 62 -17.97 -2.61 -9.34
N ALA A 63 -16.82 -2.21 -9.86
CA ALA A 63 -16.68 -1.61 -11.18
C ALA A 63 -16.79 -2.62 -12.33
N SER A 64 -16.55 -3.92 -12.07
CA SER A 64 -16.67 -5.00 -13.06
C SER A 64 -18.06 -5.64 -13.12
N GLN A 65 -19.00 -5.20 -12.29
CA GLN A 65 -20.36 -5.74 -12.19
C GLN A 65 -21.35 -4.62 -12.51
N GLY A 66 -21.42 -4.23 -13.78
CA GLY A 66 -22.27 -3.15 -14.28
C GLY A 66 -22.22 -3.08 -15.80
N ASP A 67 -22.79 -4.09 -16.44
CA ASP A 67 -23.28 -4.09 -17.82
C ASP A 67 -24.73 -4.60 -17.80
#